data_AF-A0A1L8DBD3-F1
#
_entry.id   AF-A0A1L8DBD3-F1
#
_cell.length_a   1.000
_cell.length_b   1.000
_cell.length_c   1.000
_cell.angle_alpha   90.00
_cell.angle_beta   90.00
_cell.angle_gamma   90.00
#
_symmetry.space_group_name_H-M   'P 1'
#
loop_
_entity.id
_entity.type
_entity.pdbx_description
1 polymer ?
#
loop_
_entity_poly.entity_id
_entity_poly.type
_entity_poly.pdbx_seq_one_letter_code
_entity_poly.pdbx_strand_id
1 'polypeptide(L)'
;TYRCRHLKTIPSDPILPVFIKGGILTSLEEVFGEIGGCTTVDVLKFNPDTLKLILRVPKEDYVKVRTALTLIAKFQEIPCRFHVNCVSPVLLSLVRCEDF
;
A
#
# COMPACT_ATOMS: atom_id res chain seq x y z
N THR A 1 -4.09 0.78 -14.69
CA THR A 1 -3.18 0.82 -13.53
C THR A 1 -3.75 1.74 -12.48
N TYR A 2 -4.21 1.20 -11.36
CA TYR A 2 -4.75 2.02 -10.26
C TYR A 2 -3.58 2.35 -9.34
N ARG A 3 -3.57 3.58 -8.84
CA ARG A 3 -2.50 4.04 -7.97
C ARG A 3 -3.10 4.57 -6.67
N CYS A 4 -2.70 3.96 -5.57
CA CYS A 4 -3.14 4.28 -4.22
C CYS A 4 -2.13 5.24 -3.59
N ARG A 5 -2.58 6.37 -3.07
CA ARG A 5 -1.73 7.32 -2.35
C ARG A 5 -2.19 7.43 -0.92
N HIS A 6 -1.17 7.43 -0.06
CA HIS A 6 -1.20 7.59 1.38
C HIS A 6 -1.52 6.27 2.09
N LEU A 7 -0.73 5.95 3.10
CA LEU A 7 -0.86 4.82 4.01
C LEU A 7 -0.36 5.37 5.36
N LYS A 8 -1.21 5.43 6.38
CA LYS A 8 -0.81 5.96 7.68
C LYS A 8 -0.37 4.82 8.59
N THR A 9 0.87 4.37 8.43
CA THR A 9 1.47 3.45 9.40
C THR A 9 1.65 4.19 10.73
N ILE A 10 1.59 3.46 11.85
CA ILE A 10 1.95 3.99 13.17
C ILE A 10 3.25 3.30 13.59
N PRO A 11 4.42 3.68 13.06
CA PRO A 11 5.66 3.16 13.58
C PRO A 11 6.25 4.10 14.61
N SER A 12 6.76 3.50 15.68
CA SER A 12 7.65 4.14 16.64
C SER A 12 9.11 4.20 16.13
N ASP A 13 9.42 3.51 15.02
CA ASP A 13 10.77 3.30 14.49
C ASP A 13 10.88 3.61 12.97
N PRO A 14 12.07 3.94 12.44
CA PRO A 14 12.24 4.23 11.01
C PRO A 14 11.98 2.99 10.15
N ILE A 15 10.86 2.97 9.43
CA ILE A 15 10.51 1.89 8.50
C ILE A 15 11.27 2.07 7.17
N LEU A 16 12.04 1.06 6.76
CA LEU A 16 12.66 1.00 5.44
C LEU A 16 11.60 0.64 4.36
N PRO A 17 11.61 1.24 3.16
CA PRO A 17 10.61 0.99 2.11
C PRO A 17 10.51 -0.49 1.67
N VAL A 18 11.61 -1.24 1.76
CA VAL A 18 11.63 -2.69 1.45
C VAL A 18 10.71 -3.49 2.37
N PHE A 19 10.63 -3.11 3.64
CA PHE A 19 9.78 -3.77 4.63
C PHE A 19 8.31 -3.57 4.30
N ILE A 20 7.93 -2.37 3.88
CA ILE A 20 6.55 -2.08 3.49
C ILE A 20 6.12 -2.92 2.29
N LYS A 21 6.98 -3.00 1.25
CA LYS A 21 6.68 -3.85 0.08
C LYS A 21 6.52 -5.31 0.48
N GLY A 22 7.43 -5.83 1.31
CA GLY A 22 7.33 -7.19 1.85
C GLY A 22 6.01 -7.44 2.57
N GLY A 23 5.58 -6.52 3.43
CA GLY A 23 4.32 -6.64 4.17
C GLY A 23 3.07 -6.66 3.31
N ILE A 24 3.05 -5.85 2.26
CA ILE A 24 1.93 -5.84 1.34
C ILE A 24 1.84 -7.18 0.60
N LEU A 25 2.97 -7.73 0.16
CA LEU A 25 3.03 -9.02 -0.53
C LEU A 25 2.66 -10.18 0.41
N THR A 26 3.22 -10.22 1.62
CA THR A 26 2.87 -11.22 2.63
C THR A 26 1.38 -11.18 2.95
N SER A 27 0.80 -9.98 3.13
CA SER A 27 -0.64 -9.88 3.39
C SER A 27 -1.49 -10.31 2.21
N LEU A 28 -1.06 -10.01 0.98
CA LEU A 28 -1.74 -10.49 -0.22
C LEU A 28 -1.74 -12.02 -0.29
N GLU A 29 -0.62 -12.64 0.09
CA GLU A 29 -0.50 -14.09 0.20
C GLU A 29 -1.35 -14.66 1.34
N GLU A 30 -1.36 -14.03 2.51
CA GLU A 30 -2.18 -14.48 3.65
C GLU A 30 -3.69 -14.38 3.37
N VAL A 31 -4.14 -13.34 2.67
CA VAL A 31 -5.57 -13.10 2.42
C VAL A 31 -6.07 -13.85 1.17
N PHE A 32 -5.26 -13.95 0.12
CA PHE A 32 -5.67 -14.50 -1.18
C PHE A 32 -4.89 -15.76 -1.60
N GLY A 33 -4.03 -16.29 -0.73
CA GLY A 33 -3.18 -17.45 -1.01
C GLY A 33 -2.05 -17.14 -1.99
N GLU A 34 -1.40 -18.19 -2.48
CA GLU A 34 -0.24 -18.12 -3.39
C GLU A 34 -0.51 -17.27 -4.65
N ILE A 35 -1.74 -17.34 -5.18
CA ILE A 35 -2.18 -16.52 -6.32
C ILE A 35 -2.20 -15.02 -5.95
N GLY A 36 -2.56 -14.70 -4.71
CA GLY A 36 -2.49 -13.36 -4.15
C GLY A 36 -1.06 -12.83 -4.09
N GLY A 37 -0.11 -13.66 -3.66
CA GLY A 37 1.31 -13.33 -3.58
C GLY A 37 1.93 -13.00 -4.95
N CYS A 38 1.41 -13.57 -6.04
CA CYS A 38 1.83 -13.24 -7.40
C CYS A 38 1.32 -11.86 -7.91
N THR A 39 0.51 -11.15 -7.13
CA THR A 39 -0.02 -9.83 -7.52
C THR A 39 1.12 -8.84 -7.69
N THR A 40 1.16 -8.16 -8.85
CA THR A 40 2.18 -7.15 -9.12
C THR A 40 1.89 -5.85 -8.35
N VAL A 41 2.74 -5.54 -7.38
CA VAL A 41 2.66 -4.31 -6.59
C VAL A 41 4.01 -3.59 -6.64
N ASP A 42 4.02 -2.39 -7.23
CA ASP A 42 5.21 -1.53 -7.24
C ASP A 42 5.04 -0.33 -6.32
N VAL A 43 6.06 -0.08 -5.49
CA VAL A 43 6.17 1.14 -4.69
C VAL A 43 6.84 2.21 -5.54
N LEU A 44 6.08 3.23 -5.95
CA LEU A 44 6.57 4.31 -6.81
C LEU A 44 7.27 5.43 -6.03
N LYS A 45 6.81 5.69 -4.80
CA LYS A 45 7.36 6.73 -3.94
C LYS A 45 7.05 6.37 -2.50
N PHE A 46 8.01 6.60 -1.61
CA PHE A 46 7.85 6.49 -0.17
C PHE A 46 8.50 7.71 0.49
N ASN A 47 7.78 8.34 1.41
CA ASN A 47 8.23 9.48 2.20
C ASN A 47 8.27 9.05 3.67
N PRO A 48 9.45 8.85 4.27
CA PRO A 48 9.55 8.37 5.66
C PRO A 48 9.01 9.40 6.67
N ASP A 49 9.19 10.70 6.42
CA ASP A 49 8.77 11.78 7.34
C ASP A 49 7.26 11.86 7.53
N THR A 50 6.50 11.54 6.48
CA THR A 50 5.03 11.64 6.47
C THR A 50 4.35 10.28 6.35
N LEU A 51 5.18 9.22 6.28
CA LEU A 51 4.80 7.83 6.03
C LEU A 51 3.94 7.64 4.77
N LYS A 52 3.96 8.62 3.86
CA LYS A 52 3.16 8.59 2.63
C LYS A 52 3.84 7.68 1.62
N LEU A 53 3.03 6.90 0.92
CA LEU A 53 3.55 6.12 -0.18
C LEU A 53 2.57 6.06 -1.35
N ILE A 54 3.12 5.80 -2.53
CA ILE A 54 2.37 5.66 -3.78
C ILE A 54 2.58 4.24 -4.30
N LEU A 55 1.50 3.46 -4.35
CA LEU A 55 1.51 2.12 -4.97
C LEU A 55 1.04 2.21 -6.41
N ARG A 56 1.59 1.34 -7.24
CA ARG A 56 1.08 1.01 -8.56
C ARG A 56 0.58 -0.42 -8.53
N VAL A 57 -0.67 -0.60 -8.94
CA VAL A 57 -1.29 -1.92 -9.05
C VAL A 57 -2.05 -2.07 -10.37
N PRO A 58 -2.18 -3.31 -10.89
CA PRO A 58 -3.12 -3.63 -11.96
C PRO A 58 -4.53 -3.17 -11.62
N LYS A 59 -5.32 -2.86 -12.65
CA LYS A 59 -6.73 -2.46 -12.45
C LYS A 59 -7.55 -3.61 -11.88
N GLU A 60 -7.33 -4.79 -12.43
CA GLU A 60 -7.97 -6.04 -12.04
C GLU A 60 -7.71 -6.44 -10.59
N ASP A 61 -6.49 -6.21 -10.08
CA ASP A 61 -6.12 -6.57 -8.71
C ASP A 61 -6.29 -5.46 -7.69
N TYR A 62 -6.72 -4.26 -8.11
CA TYR A 62 -6.88 -3.11 -7.21
C TYR A 62 -7.76 -3.44 -6.02
N VAL A 63 -8.89 -4.13 -6.24
CA VAL A 63 -9.82 -4.50 -5.17
C VAL A 63 -9.16 -5.48 -4.20
N LYS A 64 -8.40 -6.46 -4.72
CA LYS A 64 -7.66 -7.42 -3.89
C LYS A 64 -6.64 -6.71 -3.01
N VAL A 65 -5.81 -5.85 -3.61
CA VAL A 65 -4.78 -5.10 -2.88
C VAL A 65 -5.39 -4.17 -1.85
N ARG A 66 -6.50 -3.49 -2.16
CA ARG A 66 -7.20 -2.64 -1.19
C ARG A 66 -7.71 -3.45 -0.01
N THR A 67 -8.31 -4.62 -0.26
CA THR A 67 -8.82 -5.50 0.78
C THR A 67 -7.68 -6.02 1.66
N ALA A 68 -6.59 -6.53 1.07
CA ALA A 68 -5.41 -6.97 1.81
C ALA A 68 -4.88 -5.84 2.70
N LEU A 69 -4.61 -4.66 2.13
CA LEU A 69 -4.16 -3.49 2.88
C LEU A 69 -5.08 -3.14 4.05
N THR A 70 -6.40 -3.13 3.83
CA THR A 70 -7.37 -2.80 4.90
C THR A 70 -7.36 -3.83 6.03
N LEU A 71 -7.07 -5.10 5.72
CA LEU A 71 -7.01 -6.19 6.68
C LEU A 71 -5.67 -6.27 7.41
N ILE A 72 -4.59 -5.67 6.88
CA ILE A 72 -3.31 -5.58 7.59
C ILE A 72 -3.48 -4.73 8.85
N ALA A 73 -3.38 -5.38 10.00
CA ALA A 73 -3.36 -4.73 11.31
C ALA A 73 -1.95 -4.68 11.94
N LYS A 74 -1.03 -5.53 11.47
CA LYS A 74 0.34 -5.64 11.96
C LYS A 74 1.29 -6.02 10.83
N PHE A 75 2.50 -5.51 10.88
CA PHE A 75 3.58 -5.91 10.01
C PHE A 75 4.86 -6.10 10.84
N GLN A 76 5.47 -7.29 10.77
CA GLN A 76 6.61 -7.67 11.64
C GLN A 76 6.37 -7.33 13.12
N GLU A 77 5.18 -7.70 13.63
CA GLU A 77 4.75 -7.43 15.01
C GLU A 77 4.53 -5.95 15.38
N ILE A 78 4.84 -5.03 14.46
CA ILE A 78 4.55 -3.60 14.61
C ILE A 78 3.10 -3.34 14.18
N PRO A 79 2.23 -2.83 15.06
CA PRO A 79 0.86 -2.50 14.70
C PRO A 79 0.85 -1.41 13.63
N CYS A 80 0.39 -1.75 12.43
CA CYS A 80 0.36 -0.86 11.28
C CYS A 80 -1.05 -0.86 10.71
N ARG A 81 -1.58 0.32 10.37
CA ARG A 81 -2.83 0.44 9.63
C ARG A 81 -2.58 1.08 8.28
N PHE A 82 -3.27 0.60 7.27
CA PHE A 82 -3.14 1.10 5.92
C PHE A 82 -4.45 1.83 5.56
N HIS A 83 -4.35 3.12 5.28
CA HIS A 83 -5.49 3.97 4.93
C HIS A 83 -5.35 4.50 3.51
N VAL A 84 -6.11 3.95 2.58
CA VAL A 84 -6.18 4.37 1.18
C VAL A 84 -6.92 5.71 1.09
N ASN A 85 -6.20 6.82 0.88
CA ASN A 85 -6.83 8.15 0.76
C ASN A 85 -7.34 8.40 -0.66
N CYS A 86 -6.50 8.09 -1.66
CA CYS A 86 -6.75 8.51 -3.03
C CYS A 86 -6.43 7.41 -4.03
N VAL A 87 -7.26 7.29 -5.06
CA VAL A 87 -7.15 6.26 -6.08
C VAL A 87 -7.37 6.90 -7.44
N SER A 88 -6.41 6.74 -8.35
CA SER A 88 -6.56 7.25 -9.71
C SER A 88 -5.97 6.28 -10.73
N PRO A 89 -6.57 6.17 -11.93
CA PRO A 89 -5.98 5.46 -13.05
C PRO A 89 -4.79 6.19 -13.69
N VAL A 90 -4.64 7.51 -13.44
CA VAL A 90 -3.58 8.36 -14.00
C VAL A 90 -2.82 9.11 -12.90
N LEU A 91 -1.49 9.21 -13.07
CA LEU A 91 -0.56 9.81 -12.10
C LEU A 91 -0.79 11.31 -11.92
N LEU A 92 -1.15 12.01 -13.00
CA LEU A 92 -1.40 13.46 -13.00
C LEU A 92 -2.62 13.83 -12.15
N SER A 93 -3.70 13.06 -12.21
CA SER A 93 -4.88 13.31 -11.36
C SER A 93 -4.65 12.97 -9.89
N LEU A 94 -3.57 12.24 -9.57
CA LEU A 94 -3.21 11.87 -8.20
C LEU A 94 -2.56 13.01 -7.42
N VAL A 95 -2.01 14.01 -8.14
CA VAL A 95 -1.48 15.24 -7.56
C VAL A 95 -2.61 16.11 -6.99
N ARG A 96 -3.81 16.07 -7.61
CA ARG A 96 -4.99 16.83 -7.15
C ARG A 96 -5.71 16.26 -5.93
N CYS A 97 -5.21 15.17 -5.37
CA CYS A 97 -5.78 14.56 -4.17
C CYS A 97 -4.94 14.91 -2.93
N GLU A 98 -4.13 15.97 -3.01
CA GLU A 98 -3.27 16.48 -1.94
C GLU A 98 -4.00 17.50 -1.03
N ASP A 99 -5.27 17.79 -1.33
CA ASP A 99 -6.00 18.97 -0.83
C ASP A 99 -7.16 18.72 0.15
N PHE A 100 -7.30 17.53 0.75
CA PHE A 100 -8.27 17.29 1.84
C PHE A 100 -7.67 16.48 3.00
#